data_AF-A0AAV0M051-F1
#
_entry.id   AF-A0AAV0M051-F1
#
_cell.length_a   1.000
_cell.length_b   1.000
_cell.length_c   1.000
_cell.angle_alpha   90.00
_cell.angle_beta   90.00
_cell.angle_gamma   90.00
#
_symmetry.space_group_name_H-M   'P 1'
#
loop_
_entity.id
_entity.type
_entity.pdbx_description
1 polymer ?
#
loop_
_entity_poly.entity_id
_entity_poly.type
_entity_poly.pdbx_seq_one_letter_code
_entity_poly.pdbx_strand_id
1 'polypeptide(L)'
;MPTIAEEMERRSLLYSLLMPVMSQFVPGLEKGKGMYFLFIKSESKTPGGLPARPVLTSYYKSSHFKNRPFDPYTNYTSPNETILCPDSYQSMYSQLLCGLCQRTQVLRVGAVFASGFIRAIRFLEKHWQLLCRDIRSGTLDPTVITDPAVREAVLTKVLHRPDPELADFVESECRKDSWQGIITRLWPNTKYVDVIVTGTMSQYIPTLDFYSNGLPLVCTMYASSECYFGVNLNPLCKPSEVAYTLIPTMAYFEFLPVHRNNNNGEKERQELVDLADVKLGHEYELVVTTYAGN
;
A
#
# COMPACT_ATOMS: atom_id res chain seq x y z
N MET A 1 -10.60 -10.92 -14.12
CA MET A 1 -9.44 -11.04 -15.01
C MET A 1 -8.75 -12.36 -14.75
N PRO A 2 -8.65 -13.25 -15.75
CA PRO A 2 -7.91 -14.49 -15.59
C PRO A 2 -6.41 -14.21 -15.43
N THR A 3 -5.73 -15.10 -14.72
CA THR A 3 -4.29 -15.04 -14.46
C THR A 3 -3.77 -16.47 -14.45
N ILE A 4 -2.50 -16.64 -14.78
CA ILE A 4 -1.76 -17.91 -14.63
C ILE A 4 -0.82 -17.81 -13.41
N ALA A 5 -0.22 -18.94 -13.02
CA ALA A 5 0.63 -19.00 -11.82
C ALA A 5 1.91 -18.17 -11.98
N GLU A 6 2.49 -18.21 -13.19
CA GLU A 6 3.73 -17.53 -13.59
C GLU A 6 3.62 -16.00 -13.49
N GLU A 7 2.42 -15.44 -13.60
CA GLU A 7 2.18 -14.00 -13.40
C GLU A 7 2.53 -13.55 -11.97
N MET A 8 2.52 -14.46 -10.99
CA MET A 8 2.95 -14.12 -9.63
C MET A 8 4.45 -13.82 -9.54
N GLU A 9 5.27 -14.48 -10.37
CA GLU A 9 6.70 -14.19 -10.48
C GLU A 9 6.92 -12.79 -11.07
N ARG A 10 6.20 -12.44 -12.15
CA ARG A 10 6.29 -11.10 -12.77
C ARG A 10 5.85 -9.99 -11.81
N ARG A 11 4.77 -10.19 -11.07
CA ARG A 11 4.33 -9.25 -10.02
C ARG A 11 5.40 -9.06 -8.95
N SER A 12 6.02 -10.15 -8.52
CA SER A 12 7.08 -10.11 -7.50
C SER A 12 8.35 -9.44 -8.03
N LEU A 13 8.69 -9.64 -9.29
CA LEU A 13 9.75 -8.91 -9.99
C LEU A 13 9.46 -7.40 -10.00
N LEU A 14 8.25 -6.95 -10.35
CA LEU A 14 7.93 -5.52 -10.31
C LEU A 14 8.09 -4.94 -8.90
N TYR A 15 7.61 -5.66 -7.87
CA TYR A 15 7.80 -5.25 -6.48
C TYR A 15 9.28 -5.16 -6.07
N SER A 16 10.13 -6.06 -6.56
CA SER A 16 11.55 -6.07 -6.20
C SER A 16 12.33 -4.89 -6.78
N LEU A 17 11.79 -4.18 -7.78
CA LEU A 17 12.39 -2.96 -8.33
C LEU A 17 12.15 -1.72 -7.46
N LEU A 18 11.09 -1.70 -6.65
CA LEU A 18 10.64 -0.48 -5.96
C LEU A 18 11.67 0.06 -4.97
N MET A 19 12.23 -0.82 -4.14
CA MET A 19 13.16 -0.40 -3.09
C MET A 19 14.57 -0.07 -3.63
N PRO A 20 15.12 -0.78 -4.62
CA PRO A 20 16.32 -0.35 -5.35
C PRO A 20 16.18 1.01 -6.06
N VAL A 21 14.99 1.35 -6.58
CA VAL A 21 14.73 2.71 -7.10
C VAL A 21 14.72 3.70 -5.94
N MET A 22 13.94 3.42 -4.89
CA MET A 22 13.81 4.32 -3.74
C MET A 22 15.14 4.60 -3.01
N SER A 23 16.02 3.61 -2.89
CA SER A 23 17.30 3.74 -2.16
C SER A 23 18.25 4.77 -2.78
N GLN A 24 18.05 5.11 -4.06
CA GLN A 24 18.79 6.19 -4.74
C GLN A 24 18.38 7.59 -4.25
N PHE A 25 17.17 7.72 -3.69
CA PHE A 25 16.59 9.00 -3.26
C PHE A 25 16.51 9.12 -1.73
N VAL A 26 16.19 8.03 -1.03
CA VAL A 26 16.02 8.00 0.42
C VAL A 26 16.90 6.90 1.01
N PRO A 27 18.15 7.20 1.43
CA PRO A 27 19.05 6.21 1.97
C PRO A 27 18.64 5.75 3.37
N GLY A 28 19.09 4.56 3.79
CA GLY A 28 18.96 4.08 5.16
C GLY A 28 17.58 3.51 5.52
N LEU A 29 16.73 3.19 4.54
CA LEU A 29 15.41 2.58 4.79
C LEU A 29 15.53 1.12 5.27
N GLU A 30 16.63 0.45 4.97
CA GLU A 30 16.99 -0.89 5.43
C GLU A 30 17.26 -0.96 6.94
N LYS A 31 17.47 0.20 7.59
CA LYS A 31 17.79 0.30 9.03
C LYS A 31 16.57 0.37 9.94
N GLY A 32 15.37 0.33 9.37
CA GLY A 32 14.13 0.44 10.12
C GLY A 32 13.01 -0.37 9.49
N LYS A 33 11.78 0.08 9.70
CA LYS A 33 10.56 -0.61 9.30
C LYS A 33 9.64 0.26 8.48
N GLY A 34 8.85 -0.39 7.64
CA GLY A 34 7.69 0.20 6.98
C GLY A 34 6.41 -0.09 7.75
N MET A 35 5.63 0.94 8.08
CA MET A 35 4.29 0.77 8.63
C MET A 35 3.24 0.86 7.52
N TYR A 36 2.84 -0.30 7.00
CA TYR A 36 1.87 -0.42 5.92
C TYR A 36 0.57 -1.03 6.42
N PHE A 37 -0.55 -0.37 6.11
CA PHE A 37 -1.89 -0.90 6.36
C PHE A 37 -2.39 -1.67 5.14
N LEU A 38 -2.23 -2.99 5.19
CA LEU A 38 -2.53 -3.92 4.09
C LEU A 38 -3.73 -4.79 4.47
N PHE A 39 -4.67 -4.96 3.54
CA PHE A 39 -5.92 -5.66 3.83
C PHE A 39 -6.24 -6.67 2.73
N ILE A 40 -6.60 -7.88 3.14
CA ILE A 40 -7.33 -8.79 2.26
C ILE A 40 -8.79 -8.35 2.12
N LYS A 41 -9.46 -8.88 1.10
CA LYS A 41 -10.88 -8.69 0.81
C LYS A 41 -11.56 -10.04 0.64
N SER A 42 -12.89 -10.01 0.55
CA SER A 42 -13.70 -11.20 0.30
C SER A 42 -13.26 -11.93 -0.97
N GLU A 43 -13.49 -13.24 -0.96
CA GLU A 43 -13.20 -14.14 -2.06
C GLU A 43 -14.44 -14.99 -2.31
N SER A 44 -14.61 -15.40 -3.56
CA SER A 44 -15.66 -16.35 -3.96
C SER A 44 -15.06 -17.44 -4.84
N LYS A 45 -15.89 -18.43 -5.21
CA LYS A 45 -15.55 -19.43 -6.22
C LYS A 45 -16.51 -19.30 -7.40
N THR A 46 -15.98 -19.42 -8.62
CA THR A 46 -16.81 -19.52 -9.82
C THR A 46 -17.54 -20.87 -9.84
N PRO A 47 -18.59 -21.05 -10.68
CA PRO A 47 -19.24 -22.34 -10.84
C PRO A 47 -18.29 -23.48 -11.25
N GLY A 48 -17.20 -23.17 -11.97
CA GLY A 48 -16.14 -24.11 -12.33
C GLY A 48 -15.10 -24.37 -11.22
N GLY A 49 -15.30 -23.83 -10.02
CA GLY A 49 -14.44 -24.05 -8.86
C GLY A 49 -13.22 -23.13 -8.74
N LEU A 50 -13.00 -22.21 -9.69
CA LEU A 50 -11.87 -21.28 -9.67
C LEU A 50 -12.06 -20.18 -8.61
N PRO A 51 -11.01 -19.80 -7.86
CA PRO A 51 -11.10 -18.68 -6.93
C PRO A 51 -11.21 -17.35 -7.67
N ALA A 52 -12.15 -16.49 -7.24
CA ALA A 52 -12.33 -15.13 -7.71
C ALA A 52 -12.13 -14.15 -6.55
N ARG A 53 -11.10 -13.30 -6.64
CA ARG A 53 -10.70 -12.38 -5.59
C ARG A 53 -9.88 -11.21 -6.12
N PRO A 54 -9.78 -10.08 -5.40
CA PRO A 54 -8.89 -8.98 -5.79
C PRO A 54 -7.42 -9.41 -5.89
N VAL A 55 -6.68 -8.81 -6.81
CA VAL A 55 -5.28 -9.15 -7.07
C VAL A 55 -4.40 -9.04 -5.83
N LEU A 56 -4.60 -8.00 -5.01
CA LEU A 56 -3.85 -7.82 -3.76
C LEU A 56 -4.17 -8.89 -2.71
N THR A 57 -5.43 -9.31 -2.59
CA THR A 57 -5.80 -10.46 -1.75
C THR A 57 -5.06 -11.72 -2.21
N SER A 58 -5.00 -11.94 -3.54
CA SER A 58 -4.26 -13.08 -4.10
C SER A 58 -2.76 -13.00 -3.78
N TYR A 59 -2.16 -11.81 -3.91
CA TYR A 59 -0.74 -11.57 -3.60
C TYR A 59 -0.45 -11.80 -2.11
N TYR A 60 -1.19 -11.18 -1.20
CA TYR A 60 -0.96 -11.35 0.25
C TYR A 60 -1.14 -12.81 0.71
N LYS A 61 -2.02 -13.57 0.06
CA LYS A 61 -2.22 -15.00 0.39
C LYS A 61 -1.20 -15.94 -0.26
N SER A 62 -0.40 -15.45 -1.20
CA SER A 62 0.61 -16.25 -1.92
C SER A 62 1.85 -16.54 -1.06
N SER A 63 2.64 -17.54 -1.47
CA SER A 63 3.96 -17.83 -0.90
C SER A 63 4.94 -16.66 -1.07
N HIS A 64 4.84 -15.91 -2.18
CA HIS A 64 5.68 -14.73 -2.45
C HIS A 64 5.54 -13.64 -1.39
N PHE A 65 4.39 -13.56 -0.72
CA PHE A 65 4.20 -12.65 0.40
C PHE A 65 4.44 -13.35 1.75
N LYS A 66 3.79 -14.50 1.98
CA LYS A 66 3.81 -15.18 3.28
C LYS A 66 5.18 -15.71 3.66
N ASN A 67 5.86 -16.31 2.69
CA ASN A 67 7.14 -16.99 2.83
C ASN A 67 8.26 -16.22 2.12
N ARG A 68 8.09 -14.89 1.99
CA ARG A 68 9.10 -14.03 1.37
C ARG A 68 10.44 -14.22 2.09
N PRO A 69 11.57 -14.29 1.35
CA PRO A 69 12.87 -14.32 1.99
C PRO A 69 13.07 -13.06 2.83
N PHE A 70 13.94 -13.15 3.83
CA PHE A 70 14.31 -11.96 4.59
C PHE A 70 14.91 -10.92 3.64
N ASP A 71 14.29 -9.75 3.62
CA ASP A 71 14.79 -8.57 2.94
C ASP A 71 14.62 -7.40 3.91
N PRO A 72 15.71 -6.66 4.25
CA PRO A 72 15.62 -5.54 5.18
C PRO A 72 14.67 -4.44 4.70
N TYR A 73 14.40 -4.34 3.39
CA TYR A 73 13.42 -3.39 2.86
C TYR A 73 11.97 -3.90 2.93
N THR A 74 11.69 -5.17 3.18
CA THR A 74 10.31 -5.68 3.40
C THR A 74 10.01 -5.98 4.88
N ASN A 75 10.79 -5.35 5.77
CA ASN A 75 10.61 -5.39 7.21
C ASN A 75 9.42 -4.50 7.63
N TYR A 76 8.23 -5.11 7.75
CA TYR A 76 7.00 -4.40 8.11
C TYR A 76 6.70 -4.48 9.60
N THR A 77 5.98 -3.49 10.12
CA THR A 77 5.45 -3.52 11.49
C THR A 77 4.36 -4.57 11.68
N SER A 78 3.56 -4.81 10.64
CA SER A 78 2.38 -5.68 10.64
C SER A 78 2.77 -7.15 10.42
N PRO A 79 2.50 -8.07 11.38
CA PRO A 79 2.63 -9.50 11.13
C PRO A 79 1.70 -9.98 10.00
N ASN A 80 2.09 -11.03 9.27
CA ASN A 80 1.29 -11.57 8.17
C ASN A 80 -0.14 -11.95 8.64
N GLU A 81 -0.28 -12.48 9.85
CA GLU A 81 -1.57 -12.88 10.43
C GLU A 81 -2.53 -11.70 10.60
N THR A 82 -2.01 -10.51 10.97
CA THR A 82 -2.81 -9.29 11.09
C THR A 82 -3.33 -8.78 9.72
N ILE A 83 -2.53 -8.96 8.67
CA ILE A 83 -2.88 -8.58 7.28
C ILE A 83 -3.88 -9.57 6.68
N LEU A 84 -3.74 -10.85 7.03
CA LEU A 84 -4.54 -11.97 6.52
C LEU A 84 -5.83 -12.20 7.32
N CYS A 85 -6.08 -11.42 8.36
CA CYS A 85 -7.31 -11.47 9.11
C CYS A 85 -8.50 -11.06 8.21
N PRO A 86 -9.54 -11.90 8.08
CA PRO A 86 -10.70 -11.58 7.24
C PRO A 86 -11.59 -10.49 7.84
N ASP A 87 -11.56 -10.32 9.17
CA ASP A 87 -12.25 -9.24 9.86
C ASP A 87 -11.45 -7.94 9.71
N SER A 88 -12.01 -7.01 8.94
CA SER A 88 -11.34 -5.74 8.65
C SER A 88 -11.13 -4.85 9.89
N TYR A 89 -11.98 -4.97 10.91
CA TYR A 89 -11.82 -4.22 12.17
C TYR A 89 -10.64 -4.77 12.96
N GLN A 90 -10.57 -6.09 13.14
CA GLN A 90 -9.47 -6.75 13.84
C GLN A 90 -8.14 -6.57 13.11
N SER A 91 -8.16 -6.67 11.78
CA SER A 91 -6.99 -6.39 10.94
C SER A 91 -6.49 -4.96 11.11
N MET A 92 -7.38 -3.96 11.04
CA MET A 92 -7.00 -2.54 11.22
C MET A 92 -6.45 -2.28 12.64
N TYR A 93 -7.17 -2.74 13.66
CA TYR A 93 -6.80 -2.54 15.06
C TYR A 93 -5.42 -3.12 15.37
N SER A 94 -5.21 -4.39 15.01
CA SER A 94 -3.95 -5.09 15.29
C SER A 94 -2.77 -4.50 14.51
N GLN A 95 -2.95 -4.08 13.26
CA GLN A 95 -1.90 -3.40 12.49
C GLN A 95 -1.52 -2.03 13.08
N LEU A 96 -2.52 -1.24 13.52
CA LEU A 96 -2.27 0.05 14.20
C LEU A 96 -1.52 -0.15 15.52
N LEU A 97 -1.96 -1.11 16.33
CA LEU A 97 -1.30 -1.45 17.59
C LEU A 97 0.17 -1.83 17.37
N CYS A 98 0.43 -2.70 16.39
CA CYS A 98 1.79 -3.09 16.02
C CYS A 98 2.63 -1.88 15.56
N GLY A 99 2.04 -0.96 14.80
CA GLY A 99 2.68 0.28 14.35
C GLY A 99 3.03 1.24 15.50
N LEU A 100 2.16 1.36 16.50
CA LEU A 100 2.40 2.17 17.70
C LEU A 100 3.52 1.58 18.57
N CYS A 101 3.48 0.28 18.83
CA CYS A 101 4.50 -0.42 19.63
C CYS A 101 5.91 -0.32 19.03
N GLN A 102 6.01 -0.19 17.70
CA GLN A 102 7.28 -0.14 16.97
C GLN A 102 7.61 1.26 16.46
N ARG A 103 6.98 2.31 17.03
CA ARG A 103 6.96 3.67 16.45
C ARG A 103 8.32 4.26 16.11
N THR A 104 9.35 4.00 16.92
CA THR A 104 10.69 4.55 16.75
C THR A 104 11.47 3.88 15.61
N GLN A 105 11.04 2.70 15.18
CA GLN A 105 11.64 1.98 14.06
C GLN A 105 11.00 2.36 12.72
N VAL A 106 9.88 3.07 12.73
CA VAL A 106 9.12 3.40 11.51
C VAL A 106 9.84 4.51 10.73
N LEU A 107 10.26 4.19 9.51
CA LEU A 107 10.93 5.13 8.59
C LEU A 107 10.03 5.56 7.42
N ARG A 108 8.95 4.83 7.19
CA ARG A 108 7.96 5.13 6.14
C ARG A 108 6.61 4.56 6.54
N VAL A 109 5.56 5.28 6.21
CA VAL A 109 4.16 4.91 6.51
C VAL A 109 3.37 4.83 5.22
N GLY A 110 2.35 3.98 5.15
CA GLY A 110 1.61 3.89 3.90
C GLY A 110 0.45 2.91 3.87
N ALA A 111 -0.17 2.87 2.70
CA ALA A 111 -1.16 1.89 2.26
C ALA A 111 -1.16 1.92 0.73
N VAL A 112 -1.81 0.96 0.06
CA VAL A 112 -1.87 0.98 -1.42
C VAL A 112 -2.47 2.29 -1.95
N PHE A 113 -3.58 2.75 -1.36
CA PHE A 113 -4.26 3.99 -1.75
C PHE A 113 -4.30 4.98 -0.60
N ALA A 114 -4.26 6.28 -0.93
CA ALA A 114 -4.41 7.38 0.03
C ALA A 114 -5.63 7.23 0.94
N SER A 115 -6.78 6.84 0.35
CA SER A 115 -8.03 6.59 1.09
C SER A 115 -7.90 5.50 2.16
N GLY A 116 -7.11 4.45 1.89
CA GLY A 116 -6.83 3.39 2.86
C GLY A 116 -6.03 3.88 4.06
N PHE A 117 -5.02 4.72 3.80
CA PHE A 117 -4.19 5.31 4.84
C PHE A 117 -4.96 6.32 5.70
N ILE A 118 -5.76 7.19 5.07
CA ILE A 118 -6.65 8.13 5.79
C ILE A 118 -7.64 7.35 6.67
N ARG A 119 -8.20 6.24 6.20
CA ARG A 119 -9.06 5.38 7.02
C ARG A 119 -8.35 4.83 8.26
N ALA A 120 -7.05 4.51 8.16
CA ALA A 120 -6.28 4.08 9.33
C ALA A 120 -6.08 5.23 10.33
N ILE A 121 -5.81 6.45 9.85
CA ILE A 121 -5.70 7.64 10.72
C ILE A 121 -7.04 7.92 11.42
N ARG A 122 -8.16 7.88 10.69
CA ARG A 122 -9.51 8.04 11.26
C ARG A 122 -9.87 6.92 12.23
N PHE A 123 -9.39 5.70 11.99
CA PHE A 123 -9.57 4.60 12.94
C PHE A 123 -8.83 4.89 14.25
N LEU A 124 -7.58 5.37 14.17
CA LEU A 124 -6.82 5.79 15.34
C LEU A 124 -7.54 6.91 16.11
N GLU A 125 -8.05 7.93 15.41
CA GLU A 125 -8.83 9.03 16.00
C GLU A 125 -10.02 8.53 16.84
N LYS A 126 -10.69 7.47 16.39
CA LYS A 126 -11.84 6.88 17.08
C LYS A 126 -11.46 5.88 18.19
N HIS A 127 -10.32 5.20 18.07
CA HIS A 127 -10.01 4.00 18.86
C HIS A 127 -8.73 4.10 19.71
N TRP A 128 -8.06 5.26 19.75
CA TRP A 128 -6.80 5.42 20.47
C TRP A 128 -6.91 5.07 21.96
N GLN A 129 -8.06 5.28 22.63
CA GLN A 129 -8.20 4.92 24.05
C GLN A 129 -8.05 3.40 24.28
N LEU A 130 -8.63 2.59 23.40
CA LEU A 130 -8.52 1.13 23.49
C LEU A 130 -7.08 0.68 23.19
N LEU A 131 -6.46 1.28 22.17
CA LEU A 131 -5.07 1.00 21.82
C LEU A 131 -4.12 1.35 22.98
N CYS A 132 -4.28 2.53 23.60
CA CYS A 132 -3.48 2.93 24.76
C CYS A 132 -3.70 2.01 25.96
N ARG A 133 -4.94 1.56 26.21
CA ARG A 133 -5.22 0.59 27.28
C ARG A 133 -4.45 -0.71 27.05
N ASP A 134 -4.52 -1.26 25.84
CA ASP A 134 -3.88 -2.53 25.50
C ASP A 134 -2.34 -2.42 25.53
N ILE A 135 -1.76 -1.29 25.09
CA ILE A 135 -0.33 -0.99 25.24
C ILE A 135 0.05 -0.92 26.73
N ARG A 136 -0.74 -0.19 27.53
CA ARG A 136 -0.49 0.02 28.96
C ARG A 136 -0.52 -1.28 29.74
N SER A 137 -1.46 -2.18 29.44
CA SER A 137 -1.58 -3.48 30.13
C SER A 137 -0.69 -4.56 29.53
N GLY A 138 -0.18 -4.38 28.32
CA GLY A 138 0.54 -5.43 27.60
C GLY A 138 -0.37 -6.61 27.22
N THR A 139 -1.68 -6.38 27.11
CA THR A 139 -2.67 -7.43 26.83
C THR A 139 -3.65 -6.99 25.75
N LEU A 140 -4.22 -7.96 25.04
CA LEU A 140 -5.26 -7.71 24.06
C LEU A 140 -6.63 -8.05 24.61
N ASP A 141 -7.57 -7.11 24.46
CA ASP A 141 -8.97 -7.33 24.80
C ASP A 141 -9.57 -8.47 23.95
N PRO A 142 -10.03 -9.56 24.56
CA PRO A 142 -10.58 -10.72 23.86
C PRO A 142 -11.90 -10.44 23.16
N THR A 143 -12.57 -9.33 23.49
CA THR A 143 -13.80 -8.90 22.80
C THR A 143 -13.49 -8.08 21.55
N VAL A 144 -12.33 -7.43 21.49
CA VAL A 144 -11.89 -6.59 20.37
C VAL A 144 -11.16 -7.42 19.32
N ILE A 145 -10.22 -8.26 19.75
CA ILE A 145 -9.50 -9.21 18.89
C ILE A 145 -9.87 -10.62 19.31
N THR A 146 -10.77 -11.23 18.55
CA THR A 146 -11.29 -12.59 18.78
C THR A 146 -10.54 -13.63 17.94
N ASP A 147 -9.91 -13.24 16.84
CA ASP A 147 -9.17 -14.15 15.95
C ASP A 147 -7.91 -14.68 16.66
N PRO A 148 -7.79 -16.00 16.89
CA PRO A 148 -6.70 -16.56 17.68
C PRO A 148 -5.33 -16.37 17.01
N ALA A 149 -5.25 -16.43 15.68
CA ALA A 149 -3.99 -16.26 14.95
C ALA A 149 -3.49 -14.82 15.04
N VAL A 150 -4.41 -13.84 14.98
CA VAL A 150 -4.08 -12.42 15.19
C VAL A 150 -3.60 -12.19 16.62
N ARG A 151 -4.32 -12.71 17.62
CA ARG A 151 -3.94 -12.56 19.04
C ARG A 151 -2.54 -13.12 19.30
N GLU A 152 -2.31 -14.35 18.86
CA GLU A 152 -1.02 -15.02 19.03
C GLU A 152 0.09 -14.21 18.36
N ALA A 153 -0.06 -13.82 17.09
CA ALA A 153 0.96 -13.06 16.38
C ALA A 153 1.29 -11.71 17.04
N VAL A 154 0.30 -10.98 17.52
CA VAL A 154 0.53 -9.68 18.18
C VAL A 154 1.23 -9.86 19.53
N LEU A 155 0.75 -10.76 20.38
CA LEU A 155 1.31 -10.98 21.72
C LEU A 155 2.72 -11.59 21.66
N THR A 156 2.96 -12.49 20.71
CA THR A 156 4.26 -13.20 20.60
C THR A 156 5.32 -12.45 19.81
N LYS A 157 4.94 -11.51 18.93
CA LYS A 157 5.91 -10.81 18.05
C LYS A 157 6.10 -9.35 18.43
N VAL A 158 5.11 -8.71 19.06
CA VAL A 158 5.12 -7.24 19.24
C VAL A 158 4.78 -6.80 20.66
N LEU A 159 3.62 -7.18 21.20
CA LEU A 159 3.13 -6.74 22.51
C LEU A 159 3.54 -7.72 23.62
N HIS A 160 4.84 -7.76 23.91
CA HIS A 160 5.42 -8.73 24.86
C HIS A 160 5.24 -8.35 26.33
N ARG A 161 5.12 -7.04 26.62
CA ARG A 161 5.09 -6.51 27.98
C ARG A 161 4.26 -5.22 28.07
N PRO A 162 3.75 -4.89 29.26
CA PRO A 162 3.16 -3.58 29.54
C PRO A 162 4.13 -2.44 29.20
N ASP A 163 3.63 -1.38 28.55
CA ASP A 163 4.38 -0.15 28.27
C ASP A 163 3.56 1.11 28.60
N PRO A 164 3.45 1.48 29.89
CA PRO A 164 2.70 2.67 30.30
C PRO A 164 3.24 3.97 29.72
N GLU A 165 4.56 4.10 29.56
CA GLU A 165 5.20 5.30 29.02
C GLU A 165 4.80 5.54 27.57
N LEU A 166 4.81 4.49 26.74
CA LEU A 166 4.31 4.57 25.37
C LEU A 166 2.82 4.91 25.34
N ALA A 167 2.01 4.27 26.19
CA ALA A 167 0.58 4.54 26.25
C ALA A 167 0.27 6.00 26.62
N ASP A 168 0.96 6.55 27.62
CA ASP A 168 0.85 7.95 28.05
C ASP A 168 1.29 8.90 26.94
N PHE A 169 2.38 8.58 26.24
CA PHE A 169 2.84 9.35 25.09
C PHE A 169 1.79 9.40 23.98
N VAL A 170 1.29 8.24 23.52
CA VAL A 170 0.28 8.16 22.44
C VAL A 170 -1.00 8.88 22.85
N GLU A 171 -1.43 8.70 24.09
CA GLU A 171 -2.60 9.37 24.66
C GLU A 171 -2.44 10.89 24.67
N SER A 172 -1.28 11.41 25.07
CA SER A 172 -0.99 12.85 25.08
C SER A 172 -1.02 13.47 23.69
N GLU A 173 -0.62 12.73 22.66
CA GLU A 173 -0.61 13.19 21.27
C GLU A 173 -2.01 13.15 20.63
N CYS A 174 -2.79 12.09 20.91
CA CYS A 174 -4.13 11.88 20.37
C CYS A 174 -5.21 12.74 21.05
N ARG A 175 -4.99 13.19 22.30
CA ARG A 175 -5.92 14.07 23.03
C ARG A 175 -5.88 15.54 22.57
N LYS A 176 -4.89 15.94 21.77
CA LYS A 176 -4.77 17.32 21.27
C LYS A 176 -5.92 17.66 20.33
N ASP A 177 -6.41 18.89 20.40
CA ASP A 177 -7.52 19.38 19.55
C ASP A 177 -7.17 19.32 18.05
N SER A 178 -5.90 19.53 17.70
CA SER A 178 -5.42 19.47 16.33
C SER A 178 -4.60 18.21 16.04
N TRP A 179 -5.06 17.49 15.02
CA TRP A 179 -4.38 16.32 14.45
C TRP A 179 -3.42 16.67 13.30
N GLN A 180 -3.22 17.96 13.01
CA GLN A 180 -2.26 18.39 12.00
C GLN A 180 -0.86 17.87 12.35
N GLY A 181 -0.20 17.12 11.47
CA GLY A 181 1.13 16.56 11.74
C GLY A 181 1.16 15.39 12.73
N ILE A 182 0.01 14.78 13.04
CA ILE A 182 -0.06 13.63 13.96
C ILE A 182 0.87 12.49 13.54
N ILE A 183 1.08 12.27 12.24
CA ILE A 183 1.97 11.21 11.74
C ILE A 183 3.39 11.43 12.22
N THR A 184 3.95 12.63 12.05
CA THR A 184 5.32 12.94 12.48
C THR A 184 5.47 13.05 14.00
N ARG A 185 4.37 13.25 14.74
CA ARG A 185 4.43 13.20 16.21
C ARG A 185 4.46 11.75 16.71
N LEU A 186 3.55 10.92 16.22
CA LEU A 186 3.49 9.51 16.61
C LEU A 186 4.62 8.68 16.02
N TRP A 187 5.05 8.94 14.78
CA TRP A 187 6.13 8.22 14.09
C TRP A 187 7.20 9.21 13.61
N PRO A 188 8.07 9.69 14.52
CA PRO A 188 8.95 10.84 14.28
C PRO A 188 10.07 10.61 13.28
N ASN A 189 10.41 9.34 13.02
CA ASN A 189 11.45 8.97 12.06
C ASN A 189 10.90 8.75 10.64
N THR A 190 9.60 9.00 10.42
CA THR A 190 8.95 8.84 9.12
C THR A 190 9.54 9.83 8.12
N LYS A 191 10.07 9.30 7.00
CA LYS A 191 10.69 10.08 5.92
C LYS A 191 9.70 10.46 4.82
N TYR A 192 8.68 9.63 4.58
CA TYR A 192 7.67 9.85 3.55
C TYR A 192 6.42 9.00 3.79
N VAL A 193 5.34 9.34 3.07
CA VAL A 193 4.08 8.60 3.02
C VAL A 193 3.98 7.88 1.67
N ASP A 194 4.00 6.54 1.68
CA ASP A 194 3.89 5.69 0.48
C ASP A 194 2.42 5.35 0.21
N VAL A 195 1.81 6.09 -0.70
CA VAL A 195 0.39 6.00 -1.05
C VAL A 195 0.16 6.49 -2.48
N ILE A 196 -0.69 5.79 -3.24
CA ILE A 196 -1.15 6.31 -4.53
C ILE A 196 -2.00 7.57 -4.30
N VAL A 197 -1.53 8.69 -4.86
CA VAL A 197 -2.20 10.01 -4.92
C VAL A 197 -2.34 10.54 -6.36
N THR A 198 -2.02 9.73 -7.37
CA THR A 198 -2.33 10.01 -8.78
C THR A 198 -3.79 9.67 -9.11
N GLY A 199 -4.26 10.13 -10.28
CA GLY A 199 -5.64 9.91 -10.72
C GLY A 199 -6.66 10.47 -9.74
N THR A 200 -7.72 9.70 -9.45
CA THR A 200 -8.79 10.13 -8.52
C THR A 200 -8.36 10.19 -7.06
N MET A 201 -7.19 9.65 -6.70
CA MET A 201 -6.66 9.74 -5.33
C MET A 201 -6.06 11.13 -5.02
N SER A 202 -5.85 11.98 -6.03
CA SER A 202 -5.29 13.32 -5.86
C SER A 202 -6.14 14.23 -4.96
N GLN A 203 -7.44 13.98 -4.89
CA GLN A 203 -8.36 14.69 -3.99
C GLN A 203 -7.98 14.58 -2.50
N TYR A 204 -7.19 13.55 -2.13
CA TYR A 204 -6.77 13.30 -0.76
C TYR A 204 -5.46 13.98 -0.37
N ILE A 205 -4.73 14.59 -1.32
CA ILE A 205 -3.44 15.24 -1.07
C ILE A 205 -3.54 16.26 0.08
N PRO A 206 -4.51 17.21 0.10
CA PRO A 206 -4.60 18.19 1.19
C PRO A 206 -4.83 17.56 2.57
N THR A 207 -5.59 16.45 2.62
CA THR A 207 -5.84 15.73 3.88
C THR A 207 -4.58 15.00 4.36
N LEU A 208 -3.82 14.40 3.45
CA LEU A 208 -2.55 13.77 3.78
C LEU A 208 -1.52 14.80 4.26
N ASP A 209 -1.39 15.93 3.57
CA ASP A 209 -0.49 17.02 3.96
C ASP A 209 -0.82 17.55 5.36
N PHE A 210 -2.12 17.70 5.67
CA PHE A 210 -2.57 18.07 7.00
C PHE A 210 -2.07 17.08 8.06
N TYR A 211 -2.31 15.77 7.91
CA TYR A 211 -1.91 14.78 8.91
C TYR A 211 -0.39 14.52 8.95
N SER A 212 0.30 14.71 7.83
CA SER A 212 1.73 14.40 7.67
C SER A 212 2.63 15.59 7.96
N ASN A 213 2.08 16.79 8.09
CA ASN A 213 2.83 18.05 8.13
C ASN A 213 3.70 18.24 6.87
N GLY A 214 3.15 17.87 5.71
CA GLY A 214 3.82 18.03 4.41
C GLY A 214 4.98 17.06 4.17
N LEU A 215 4.96 15.86 4.74
CA LEU A 215 5.91 14.80 4.34
C LEU A 215 5.74 14.48 2.84
N PRO A 216 6.83 14.10 2.14
CA PRO A 216 6.75 13.66 0.76
C PRO A 216 5.70 12.55 0.57
N LEU A 217 4.83 12.72 -0.42
CA LEU A 217 3.84 11.72 -0.84
C LEU A 217 4.39 10.94 -2.03
N VAL A 218 4.66 9.66 -1.84
CA VAL A 218 5.34 8.82 -2.82
C VAL A 218 4.34 7.91 -3.53
N CYS A 219 4.31 8.00 -4.86
CA CYS A 219 3.57 7.08 -5.73
C CYS A 219 4.56 6.12 -6.39
N THR A 220 4.67 4.88 -5.90
CA THR A 220 5.73 3.93 -6.31
C THR A 220 5.43 3.15 -7.59
N MET A 221 4.19 2.73 -7.80
CA MET A 221 3.84 1.81 -8.88
C MET A 221 2.49 2.09 -9.54
N TYR A 222 2.33 1.61 -10.77
CA TYR A 222 1.09 1.60 -11.53
C TYR A 222 0.78 0.17 -11.98
N ALA A 223 -0.38 -0.34 -11.58
CA ALA A 223 -0.77 -1.74 -11.80
C ALA A 223 -2.29 -1.89 -11.74
N SER A 224 -2.78 -3.02 -12.28
CA SER A 224 -4.18 -3.41 -12.27
C SER A 224 -4.37 -4.89 -11.92
N SER A 225 -5.61 -5.38 -12.03
CA SER A 225 -5.89 -6.82 -11.83
C SER A 225 -5.55 -7.65 -13.08
N GLU A 226 -5.61 -7.02 -14.25
CA GLU A 226 -5.26 -7.54 -15.56
C GLU A 226 -3.73 -7.71 -15.69
N CYS A 227 -2.96 -6.65 -15.38
CA CYS A 227 -1.52 -6.62 -15.56
C CYS A 227 -0.85 -5.65 -14.58
N TYR A 228 0.40 -5.92 -14.23
CA TYR A 228 1.25 -5.00 -13.48
C TYR A 228 2.09 -4.21 -14.49
N PHE A 229 1.90 -2.89 -14.56
CA PHE A 229 2.39 -2.11 -15.69
C PHE A 229 3.81 -1.59 -15.48
N GLY A 230 4.03 -0.84 -14.40
CA GLY A 230 5.23 0.00 -14.30
C GLY A 230 5.48 0.60 -12.93
N VAL A 231 6.61 1.31 -12.84
CA VAL A 231 7.10 1.94 -11.61
C VAL A 231 7.41 3.41 -11.84
N ASN A 232 7.34 4.22 -10.79
CA ASN A 232 7.82 5.58 -10.81
C ASN A 232 9.34 5.60 -10.57
N LEU A 233 10.12 6.01 -11.57
CA LEU A 233 11.58 6.09 -11.48
C LEU A 233 12.10 7.33 -10.75
N ASN A 234 11.23 8.30 -10.46
CA ASN A 234 11.52 9.47 -9.64
C ASN A 234 10.50 9.59 -8.49
N PRO A 235 10.56 8.71 -7.47
CA PRO A 235 9.53 8.60 -6.45
C PRO A 235 9.35 9.83 -5.55
N LEU A 236 10.33 10.75 -5.51
CA LEU A 236 10.25 12.01 -4.74
C LEU A 236 9.79 13.23 -5.57
N CYS A 237 9.38 13.05 -6.82
CA CYS A 237 8.75 14.13 -7.58
C CYS A 237 7.44 14.62 -6.91
N LYS A 238 6.98 15.81 -7.29
CA LYS A 238 5.70 16.32 -6.79
C LYS A 238 4.56 15.40 -7.24
N PRO A 239 3.47 15.25 -6.46
CA PRO A 239 2.31 14.46 -6.86
C PRO A 239 1.74 14.81 -8.25
N SER A 240 1.82 16.07 -8.68
CA SER A 240 1.37 16.55 -9.99
C SER A 240 2.31 16.20 -11.15
N GLU A 241 3.52 15.74 -10.87
CA GLU A 241 4.59 15.46 -11.84
C GLU A 241 4.91 13.95 -11.93
N VAL A 242 4.15 13.11 -11.23
CA VAL A 242 4.35 11.65 -11.23
C VAL A 242 4.16 11.10 -12.63
N ALA A 243 5.17 10.38 -13.12
CA ALA A 243 5.13 9.59 -14.33
C ALA A 243 5.53 8.13 -14.04
N TYR A 244 4.84 7.18 -14.65
CA TYR A 244 5.13 5.76 -14.51
C TYR A 244 5.83 5.24 -15.76
N THR A 245 6.97 4.59 -15.58
CA THR A 245 7.68 3.90 -16.66
C THR A 245 7.19 2.47 -16.71
N LEU A 246 6.56 2.09 -17.83
CA LEU A 246 6.12 0.71 -18.07
C LEU A 246 7.35 -0.19 -18.18
N ILE A 247 7.29 -1.36 -17.55
CA ILE A 247 8.38 -2.34 -17.59
C ILE A 247 8.12 -3.30 -18.78
N PRO A 248 8.93 -3.25 -19.86
CA PRO A 248 8.59 -3.92 -21.14
C PRO A 248 8.47 -5.45 -21.06
N THR A 249 8.96 -6.08 -19.99
CA THR A 249 8.87 -7.53 -19.79
C THR A 249 7.57 -7.98 -19.14
N MET A 250 6.69 -7.05 -18.74
CA MET A 250 5.46 -7.37 -18.01
C MET A 250 4.34 -7.86 -18.92
N ALA A 251 4.17 -7.22 -20.07
CA ALA A 251 3.19 -7.57 -21.10
C ALA A 251 3.61 -6.92 -22.42
N TYR A 252 2.93 -7.25 -23.52
CA TYR A 252 3.03 -6.46 -24.74
C TYR A 252 2.09 -5.25 -24.62
N PHE A 253 2.65 -4.06 -24.80
CA PHE A 253 1.97 -2.79 -24.56
C PHE A 253 1.79 -2.03 -25.88
N GLU A 254 0.54 -1.68 -26.14
CA GLU A 254 0.09 -0.94 -27.30
C GLU A 254 -0.72 0.27 -26.85
N PHE A 255 -0.84 1.27 -27.73
CA PHE A 255 -1.43 2.56 -27.39
C PHE A 255 -2.38 3.03 -28.48
N LEU A 256 -3.65 3.20 -28.13
CA LEU A 256 -4.68 3.75 -29.01
C LEU A 256 -4.71 5.28 -28.88
N PRO A 257 -4.42 6.08 -29.92
CA PRO A 257 -4.40 7.54 -29.82
C PRO A 257 -5.76 8.15 -29.44
N VAL A 258 -5.79 9.05 -28.45
CA VAL A 258 -7.01 9.77 -28.06
C VAL A 258 -7.05 11.13 -28.77
N HIS A 259 -7.87 11.24 -29.82
CA HIS A 259 -8.12 12.51 -30.48
C HIS A 259 -9.28 13.26 -29.82
N ARG A 260 -8.99 14.32 -29.05
CA ARG A 260 -10.03 15.15 -28.40
C ARG A 260 -10.87 16.00 -29.38
N ASN A 261 -10.42 16.15 -30.62
CA ASN A 261 -11.14 16.86 -31.68
C ASN A 261 -11.24 15.97 -32.92
N ASN A 262 -12.35 15.25 -33.09
CA ASN A 262 -12.85 14.94 -34.43
C ASN A 262 -14.37 14.74 -34.43
N ASN A 263 -15.03 15.74 -34.98
CA ASN A 263 -16.48 15.85 -35.18
C ASN A 263 -17.00 15.02 -36.37
N ASN A 264 -16.24 14.05 -36.88
CA ASN A 264 -16.62 13.29 -38.07
C ASN A 264 -16.61 11.80 -37.78
N GLY A 265 -17.79 11.19 -37.91
CA GLY A 265 -18.06 9.78 -37.68
C GLY A 265 -17.49 8.85 -38.76
N GLU A 266 -16.19 8.94 -39.04
CA GLU A 266 -15.47 7.93 -39.80
C GLU A 266 -14.63 7.09 -38.84
N LYS A 267 -15.03 5.82 -38.70
CA LYS A 267 -14.25 4.77 -38.03
C LYS A 267 -13.02 4.45 -38.87
N GLU A 268 -12.07 5.37 -38.99
CA GLU A 268 -10.72 4.97 -39.33
C GLU A 268 -10.26 4.02 -38.22
N ARG A 269 -9.86 2.80 -38.60
CA ARG A 269 -9.17 1.89 -37.68
C ARG A 269 -7.90 2.60 -37.26
N GLN A 270 -7.93 3.26 -36.12
CA GLN A 270 -6.74 3.87 -35.55
C GLN A 270 -5.74 2.73 -35.28
N GLU A 271 -4.63 2.78 -35.99
CA GLU A 271 -3.53 1.83 -35.79
C GLU A 271 -2.97 2.03 -34.39
N LEU A 272 -2.80 0.91 -33.69
CA LEU A 272 -2.16 0.90 -32.39
C LEU A 272 -0.69 1.28 -32.56
N VAL A 273 -0.18 2.06 -31.60
CA VAL A 273 1.22 2.47 -31.55
C VAL A 273 1.94 1.58 -30.54
N ASP A 274 3.09 1.04 -30.92
CA ASP A 274 3.94 0.25 -30.03
C ASP A 274 4.52 1.12 -28.89
N LEU A 275 4.86 0.49 -27.76
CA LEU A 275 5.44 1.17 -26.59
C LEU A 275 6.63 2.09 -26.91
N ALA A 276 7.47 1.71 -27.86
CA ALA A 276 8.66 2.48 -28.23
C ALA A 276 8.35 3.70 -29.11
N ASP A 277 7.17 3.75 -29.74
CA ASP A 277 6.81 4.70 -30.80
C ASP A 277 5.81 5.77 -30.34
N VAL A 278 5.43 5.77 -29.06
CA VAL A 278 4.59 6.82 -28.47
C VAL A 278 5.26 8.19 -28.56
N LYS A 279 4.45 9.23 -28.78
CA LYS A 279 4.93 10.60 -28.97
C LYS A 279 4.76 11.42 -27.70
N LEU A 280 5.81 12.19 -27.35
CA LEU A 280 5.77 13.09 -26.21
C LEU A 280 4.62 14.09 -26.32
N GLY A 281 3.85 14.26 -25.25
CA GLY A 281 2.72 15.19 -25.17
C GLY A 281 1.42 14.70 -25.79
N HIS A 282 1.38 13.47 -26.33
CA HIS A 282 0.16 12.86 -26.85
C HIS A 282 -0.56 12.04 -25.76
N GLU A 283 -1.89 11.92 -25.89
CA GLU A 283 -2.73 11.11 -25.02
C GLU A 283 -3.12 9.80 -25.72
N TYR A 284 -3.09 8.70 -24.95
CA TYR A 284 -3.38 7.36 -25.46
C TYR A 284 -4.21 6.57 -24.46
N GLU A 285 -5.05 5.67 -24.95
CA GLU A 285 -5.62 4.57 -24.19
C GLU A 285 -4.66 3.38 -24.21
N LEU A 286 -4.38 2.82 -23.03
CA LEU A 286 -3.47 1.68 -22.88
C LEU A 286 -4.17 0.38 -23.31
N VAL A 287 -3.57 -0.31 -24.27
CA VAL A 287 -3.94 -1.66 -24.71
C VAL A 287 -2.85 -2.63 -24.26
N VAL A 288 -3.26 -3.78 -23.71
CA VAL A 288 -2.35 -4.75 -23.14
C VAL A 288 -2.66 -6.15 -23.66
N THR A 289 -1.62 -6.85 -24.11
CA THR A 289 -1.68 -8.30 -24.39
C THR A 289 -0.83 -9.03 -23.35
N THR A 290 -1.47 -9.88 -22.55
CA THR A 290 -0.92 -10.54 -21.37
C THR A 290 -0.58 -12.02 -21.61
N TYR A 291 0.34 -12.59 -20.81
CA TYR A 291 0.65 -14.03 -20.88
C TYR A 291 -0.55 -14.91 -20.49
N ALA A 292 -1.50 -14.36 -19.73
CA ALA A 292 -2.72 -15.05 -19.35
C ALA A 292 -3.78 -15.12 -20.47
N GLY A 293 -3.51 -14.54 -21.65
CA GLY A 293 -4.37 -14.64 -22.83
C GLY A 293 -5.51 -13.62 -22.89
N ASN A 294 -5.39 -12.48 -22.18
CA ASN A 294 -6.22 -11.29 -22.43
C ASN A 294 -5.40 -10.16 -23.01
#